data_AF-A0A496WNQ3-F1
#
_entry.id   AF-A0A496WNQ3-F1
#
_cell.length_a   1.000
_cell.length_b   1.000
_cell.length_c   1.000
_cell.angle_alpha   90.00
_cell.angle_beta   90.00
_cell.angle_gamma   90.00
#
_symmetry.space_group_name_H-M   'P 1'
#
loop_
_entity.id
_entity.type
_entity.pdbx_description
1 polymer ?
#
loop_
_entity_poly.entity_id
_entity_poly.type
_entity_poly.pdbx_seq_one_letter_code
_entity_poly.pdbx_strand_id
1 'polypeptide(L)'
;MLSAHVKLKLVVGEGNHFLGVVAMKDLRHPDFLTRIAAVYNRENLKVVDIMRPRATLDALAYADLEKVTVGDIINFLQHYDHQHCLVVDKVSHRLRGVISVSDIARKLQIKIELQHTPSFAELHHAAKT
;
A
#
# COMPACT_ATOMS: atom_id res chain seq x y z
N MET A 1 5.30 11.59 -0.80
CA MET A 1 5.80 10.47 0.02
C MET A 1 7.06 10.90 0.75
N LEU A 2 8.02 11.49 0.03
CA LEU A 2 9.24 12.08 0.59
C LEU A 2 8.99 13.17 1.66
N SER A 3 8.08 14.12 1.42
CA SER A 3 7.83 15.21 2.40
C SER A 3 6.81 14.88 3.49
N ALA A 4 6.02 13.81 3.31
CA ALA A 4 4.90 13.48 4.19
C ALA A 4 5.15 12.22 5.04
N HIS A 5 6.30 11.57 4.89
CA HIS A 5 6.67 10.33 5.60
C HIS A 5 5.64 9.18 5.50
N VAL A 6 4.73 9.24 4.51
CA VAL A 6 3.73 8.20 4.23
C VAL A 6 4.13 7.33 3.05
N LYS A 7 3.84 6.03 3.17
CA LYS A 7 4.13 4.99 2.16
C LYS A 7 2.93 4.66 1.24
N LEU A 8 1.80 5.35 1.41
CA LEU A 8 0.63 5.26 0.55
C LEU A 8 -0.05 6.63 0.40
N LYS A 9 -0.61 6.91 -0.78
CA LYS A 9 -1.51 8.04 -1.04
C LYS A 9 -2.80 7.55 -1.67
N LEU A 10 -3.91 8.17 -1.30
CA LEU A 10 -5.20 7.98 -1.95
C LEU A 10 -5.27 8.86 -3.20
N VAL A 11 -5.79 8.31 -4.29
CA VAL A 11 -6.10 9.02 -5.53
C VAL A 11 -7.58 9.30 -5.54
N VAL A 12 -7.92 10.57 -5.68
CA VAL A 12 -9.31 11.05 -5.74
C VAL A 12 -9.53 11.82 -7.05
N GLY A 13 -10.69 11.64 -7.64
CA GLY A 13 -11.15 12.39 -8.80
C GLY A 13 -11.99 13.60 -8.41
N GLU A 14 -12.74 14.12 -9.38
CA GLU A 14 -13.75 15.15 -9.13
C GLU A 14 -14.78 14.67 -8.10
N GLY A 15 -15.30 15.62 -7.31
CA GLY A 15 -16.26 15.31 -6.23
C GLY A 15 -15.69 14.44 -5.11
N ASN A 16 -14.36 14.37 -4.96
CA ASN A 16 -13.66 13.56 -3.95
C ASN A 16 -13.95 12.05 -4.08
N HIS A 17 -14.26 11.59 -5.30
CA HIS A 17 -14.51 10.19 -5.56
C HIS A 17 -13.21 9.39 -5.51
N PHE A 18 -13.17 8.32 -4.72
CA PHE A 18 -12.00 7.47 -4.59
C PHE A 18 -11.75 6.66 -5.88
N LEU A 19 -10.58 6.85 -6.49
CA LEU A 19 -10.19 6.20 -7.75
C LEU A 19 -9.17 5.07 -7.57
N GLY A 20 -8.32 5.14 -6.55
CA GLY A 20 -7.27 4.15 -6.34
C GLY A 20 -6.17 4.63 -5.38
N VAL A 21 -5.03 3.94 -5.37
CA VAL A 21 -3.89 4.30 -4.51
C VAL A 21 -2.58 4.31 -5.28
N VAL A 22 -1.63 5.07 -4.75
CA VAL A 22 -0.21 5.00 -5.13
C VAL A 22 0.59 4.66 -3.88
N ALA A 23 1.27 3.51 -3.88
CA ALA A 23 2.17 3.11 -2.79
C ALA A 23 3.65 3.12 -3.23
N MET A 24 4.56 3.28 -2.28
CA MET A 24 6.01 3.36 -2.56
C MET A 24 6.49 2.08 -3.22
N LYS A 25 5.90 0.93 -2.85
CA LYS A 25 6.25 -0.36 -3.45
C LYS A 25 5.90 -0.43 -4.93
N ASP A 26 4.81 0.21 -5.35
CA ASP A 26 4.34 0.22 -6.74
C ASP A 26 5.29 1.02 -7.63
N LEU A 27 5.87 2.10 -7.07
CA LEU A 27 6.86 2.97 -7.74
C LEU A 27 8.26 2.36 -7.80
N ARG A 28 8.59 1.44 -6.88
CA ARG A 28 9.88 0.74 -6.82
C ARG A 28 9.87 -0.58 -7.59
N HIS A 29 8.70 -1.05 -7.99
CA HIS A 29 8.57 -2.29 -8.73
C HIS A 29 9.30 -2.18 -10.08
N PRO A 30 10.07 -3.19 -10.51
CA PRO A 30 10.81 -3.14 -11.78
C PRO A 30 9.92 -2.76 -12.98
N ASP A 31 8.72 -3.32 -13.03
CA ASP A 31 7.72 -3.04 -14.08
C ASP A 31 7.24 -1.58 -14.13
N PHE A 32 7.50 -0.78 -13.10
CA PHE A 32 7.12 0.63 -13.09
C PHE A 32 7.79 1.41 -14.22
N LEU A 33 9.08 1.17 -14.47
CA LEU A 33 9.80 1.82 -15.56
C LEU A 33 9.27 1.38 -16.92
N THR A 34 8.92 0.10 -17.07
CA THR A 34 8.30 -0.44 -18.28
C THR A 34 6.93 0.21 -18.55
N ARG A 35 6.10 0.37 -17.51
CA ARG A 35 4.80 1.05 -17.62
C ARG A 35 4.96 2.52 -18.02
N ILE A 36 5.94 3.22 -17.46
CA ILE A 36 6.22 4.61 -17.85
C ILE A 36 6.75 4.69 -19.28
N ALA A 37 7.63 3.78 -19.69
CA ALA A 37 8.20 3.77 -21.03
C ALA A 37 7.14 3.52 -22.12
N ALA A 38 6.07 2.79 -21.80
CA ALA A 38 4.91 2.62 -22.68
C ALA A 38 4.11 3.92 -22.88
N VAL A 39 4.26 4.91 -21.99
CA VAL A 39 3.67 6.23 -22.14
C VAL A 39 4.58 7.09 -23.01
N TYR A 40 4.14 7.37 -24.23
CA TYR A 40 4.92 8.04 -25.28
C TYR A 40 5.50 9.41 -24.91
N ASN A 41 4.89 10.12 -23.94
CA ASN A 41 5.42 11.38 -23.43
C ASN A 41 5.29 11.44 -21.91
N ARG A 42 6.42 11.56 -21.20
CA ARG A 42 6.45 11.72 -19.74
C ARG A 42 5.68 12.96 -19.27
N GLU A 43 5.60 13.99 -20.09
CA GLU A 43 4.84 15.21 -19.80
C GLU A 43 3.32 14.96 -19.75
N ASN A 44 2.85 13.87 -20.36
CA ASN A 44 1.45 13.45 -20.37
C ASN A 44 1.14 12.36 -19.33
N LEU A 45 2.11 11.97 -18.50
CA LEU A 45 1.91 10.94 -17.49
C LEU A 45 0.96 11.42 -16.39
N LYS A 46 -0.18 10.75 -16.23
CA LYS A 46 -1.18 11.04 -15.21
C LYS A 46 -1.07 10.06 -14.06
N VAL A 47 -1.60 10.46 -12.89
CA VAL A 47 -1.68 9.59 -11.71
C VAL A 47 -2.44 8.30 -12.02
N VAL A 48 -3.45 8.36 -12.89
CA VAL A 48 -4.24 7.19 -13.30
C VAL A 48 -3.43 6.13 -14.05
N ASP A 49 -2.31 6.51 -14.65
CA ASP A 49 -1.45 5.59 -15.43
C ASP A 49 -0.50 4.78 -14.52
N ILE A 50 -0.32 5.24 -13.28
CA ILE A 50 0.62 4.64 -12.32
C ILE A 50 -0.03 4.17 -11.01
N MET A 51 -1.32 4.50 -10.80
CA MET A 51 -2.05 4.05 -9.62
C MET A 51 -2.49 2.60 -9.76
N ARG A 52 -2.73 1.95 -8.62
CA ARG A 52 -3.55 0.75 -8.58
C ARG A 52 -5.02 1.17 -8.51
N PRO A 53 -5.86 0.82 -9.52
CA PRO A 53 -7.27 1.20 -9.54
C PRO A 53 -8.02 0.58 -8.37
N ARG A 54 -9.03 1.28 -7.83
CA ARG A 54 -9.85 0.79 -6.70
C ARG A 54 -10.39 -0.63 -6.87
N ALA A 55 -10.67 -1.05 -8.11
CA ALA A 55 -11.23 -2.35 -8.43
C ALA A 55 -10.24 -3.50 -8.22
N THR A 56 -8.93 -3.21 -8.18
CA THR A 56 -7.86 -4.18 -8.00
C THR A 56 -7.27 -4.14 -6.58
N LEU A 57 -7.89 -3.40 -5.66
CA LEU A 57 -7.38 -3.21 -4.31
C LEU A 57 -8.07 -4.14 -3.34
N ASP A 58 -7.26 -4.88 -2.59
CA ASP A 58 -7.73 -5.65 -1.45
C ASP A 58 -8.18 -4.70 -0.32
N ALA A 59 -9.35 -5.00 0.22
CA ALA A 59 -9.97 -4.22 1.28
C ALA A 59 -10.60 -5.13 2.34
N LEU A 60 -10.41 -4.76 3.61
CA LEU A 60 -11.09 -5.37 4.74
C LEU A 60 -12.50 -4.79 4.86
N ALA A 61 -13.49 -5.65 5.10
CA ALA A 61 -14.83 -5.17 5.41
C ALA A 61 -14.83 -4.54 6.81
N TYR A 62 -15.47 -3.39 6.96
CA TYR A 62 -15.57 -2.70 8.24
C TYR A 62 -16.22 -3.59 9.31
N ALA A 63 -17.23 -4.38 8.95
CA ALA A 63 -17.89 -5.33 9.85
C ALA A 63 -16.97 -6.48 10.32
N ASP A 64 -15.92 -6.80 9.58
CA ASP A 64 -14.96 -7.84 9.99
C ASP A 64 -14.02 -7.29 11.07
N LEU A 65 -13.76 -5.97 11.07
CA LEU A 65 -12.91 -5.32 12.08
C LEU A 65 -13.50 -5.39 13.50
N GLU A 66 -14.81 -5.54 13.63
CA GLU A 66 -15.47 -5.71 14.93
C GLU A 66 -15.20 -7.09 15.56
N LYS A 67 -14.73 -8.05 14.75
CA LYS A 67 -14.60 -9.46 15.14
C LYS A 67 -13.15 -9.93 15.25
N VAL A 68 -12.19 -9.10 14.85
CA VAL A 68 -10.76 -9.46 14.80
C VAL A 68 -9.95 -8.62 15.79
N THR A 69 -8.84 -9.18 16.24
CA THR A 69 -7.89 -8.45 17.10
C THR A 69 -6.90 -7.65 16.27
N VAL A 70 -6.18 -6.72 16.92
CA VAL A 70 -5.05 -6.03 16.28
C VAL A 70 -3.96 -7.01 15.84
N GLY A 71 -3.76 -8.11 16.58
CA GLY A 71 -2.81 -9.17 16.21
C GLY A 71 -3.18 -9.85 14.90
N ASP A 72 -4.46 -10.16 14.70
CA ASP A 72 -4.96 -10.75 13.45
C ASP A 72 -4.75 -9.82 12.26
N ILE A 73 -4.98 -8.52 12.46
CA ILE A 73 -4.74 -7.49 11.44
C ILE A 73 -3.24 -7.40 11.09
N ILE A 74 -2.36 -7.43 12.08
CA ILE A 74 -0.90 -7.43 11.86
C ILE A 74 -0.50 -8.68 11.05
N ASN A 75 -0.96 -9.86 11.46
CA ASN A 75 -0.67 -11.13 10.79
C ASN A 75 -1.15 -11.13 9.34
N PHE A 76 -2.37 -10.62 9.10
CA PHE A 76 -2.92 -10.44 7.77
C PHE A 76 -2.03 -9.52 6.93
N LEU A 77 -1.66 -8.35 7.43
CA LEU A 77 -0.84 -7.41 6.66
C LEU A 77 0.59 -7.93 6.39
N GLN A 78 1.17 -8.69 7.32
CA GLN A 78 2.50 -9.30 7.16
C GLN A 78 2.50 -10.45 6.14
N HIS A 79 1.48 -11.30 6.11
CA HIS A 79 1.44 -12.46 5.21
C HIS A 79 1.22 -12.11 3.74
N TYR A 80 0.49 -11.03 3.47
CA TYR A 80 0.09 -10.68 2.11
C TYR A 80 1.04 -9.66 1.42
N ASP A 81 2.24 -9.43 1.95
CA ASP A 81 3.15 -8.35 1.51
C ASP A 81 2.43 -6.98 1.38
N HIS A 82 1.46 -6.77 2.28
CA HIS A 82 0.58 -5.60 2.25
C HIS A 82 0.91 -4.74 3.45
N GLN A 83 1.80 -3.76 3.25
CA GLN A 83 2.10 -2.77 4.30
C GLN A 83 0.88 -1.92 4.70
N HIS A 84 -0.17 -1.92 3.87
CA HIS A 84 -1.40 -1.17 4.05
C HIS A 84 -2.59 -1.97 3.51
N CYS A 85 -3.77 -1.80 4.11
CA CYS A 85 -5.03 -2.30 3.59
C CYS A 85 -6.10 -1.21 3.68
N LEU A 86 -7.02 -1.19 2.71
CA LEU A 86 -8.20 -0.33 2.74
C LEU A 86 -9.27 -0.93 3.64
N VAL A 87 -10.05 -0.07 4.29
CA VAL A 87 -11.24 -0.49 5.05
C VAL A 87 -12.46 0.03 4.31
N VAL A 88 -13.36 -0.87 3.93
CA VAL A 88 -14.59 -0.53 3.21
C VAL A 88 -15.80 -0.96 4.01
N ASP A 89 -16.76 -0.06 4.12
CA ASP A 89 -18.11 -0.42 4.53
C ASP A 89 -18.85 -0.92 3.29
N LYS A 90 -19.13 -2.23 3.26
CA LYS A 90 -19.81 -2.90 2.15
C LYS A 90 -21.29 -2.51 2.04
N VAL A 91 -21.91 -2.07 3.14
CA VAL A 91 -23.34 -1.68 3.15
C VAL A 91 -23.50 -0.29 2.55
N SER A 92 -22.68 0.67 3.00
CA SER A 92 -22.74 2.04 2.47
C SER A 92 -21.91 2.25 1.21
N HIS A 93 -21.13 1.25 0.76
CA HIS A 93 -20.14 1.35 -0.32
C HIS A 93 -19.14 2.50 -0.14
N ARG A 94 -18.71 2.74 1.11
CA ARG A 94 -17.79 3.84 1.46
C ARG A 94 -16.44 3.33 1.94
N LEU A 95 -15.38 4.02 1.53
CA LEU A 95 -14.07 3.87 2.15
C LEU A 95 -14.12 4.46 3.57
N ARG A 96 -13.87 3.65 4.59
CA ARG A 96 -13.83 4.03 6.00
C ARG A 96 -12.44 4.43 6.46
N GLY A 97 -11.39 4.04 5.72
CA GLY A 97 -10.03 4.46 6.00
C GLY A 97 -8.98 3.52 5.41
N VAL A 98 -7.76 3.69 5.91
CA VAL A 98 -6.58 2.88 5.60
C VAL A 98 -6.00 2.39 6.93
N ILE A 99 -5.61 1.13 6.99
CA ILE A 99 -4.82 0.59 8.09
C ILE A 99 -3.40 0.34 7.58
N SER A 100 -2.40 0.72 8.36
CA SER A 100 -0.98 0.48 8.09
C SER A 100 -0.34 -0.26 9.25
N VAL A 101 0.51 -1.26 8.96
CA VAL A 101 1.30 -1.93 10.01
C VAL A 101 2.21 -0.93 10.73
N SER A 102 2.78 0.03 9.99
CA SER A 102 3.66 1.05 10.58
C SER A 102 2.90 1.98 11.54
N ASP A 103 1.64 2.29 11.23
CA ASP A 103 0.79 3.08 12.12
C ASP A 103 0.39 2.30 13.37
N ILE A 104 0.07 1.01 13.22
CA ILE A 104 -0.21 0.11 14.34
C ILE A 104 1.03 0.00 15.26
N ALA A 105 2.20 -0.31 14.68
CA ALA A 105 3.47 -0.42 15.41
C ALA A 105 3.77 0.85 16.21
N ARG A 106 3.61 2.02 15.58
CA ARG A 106 3.83 3.33 16.24
C ARG A 106 2.83 3.57 17.37
N LYS A 107 1.55 3.25 17.18
CA LYS A 107 0.51 3.43 18.22
C LYS A 107 0.68 2.49 19.41
N LEU A 108 1.13 1.26 19.15
CA LEU A 108 1.36 0.25 20.18
C LEU A 108 2.77 0.33 20.80
N GLN A 109 3.66 1.18 20.27
CA GLN A 109 5.07 1.27 20.69
C GLN A 109 5.82 -0.06 20.62
N ILE A 110 5.45 -0.92 19.67
CA ILE A 110 6.10 -2.22 19.45
C ILE A 110 6.93 -2.20 18.16
N LYS A 111 8.03 -2.95 18.16
CA LYS A 111 8.79 -3.21 16.94
C LYS A 111 8.11 -4.36 16.18
N ILE A 112 7.52 -4.05 15.03
CA ILE A 112 6.99 -5.07 14.11
C ILE A 112 7.99 -5.23 12.98
N GLU A 113 8.59 -6.41 12.88
CA GLU A 113 9.43 -6.77 11.74
C GLU A 113 8.53 -7.14 10.57
N LEU A 114 8.46 -6.25 9.59
CA LEU A 114 7.82 -6.56 8.31
C LEU A 114 8.74 -7.54 7.57
N GLN A 115 8.16 -8.60 7.00
CA GLN A 115 8.93 -9.47 6.11
C GLN A 115 9.54 -8.60 5.02
N HIS A 116 10.86 -8.54 5.02
CA HIS A 116 11.64 -7.74 4.09
C HIS A 116 12.21 -8.69 3.05
N THR A 117 11.83 -8.53 1.79
CA THR A 117 12.54 -9.18 0.70
C THR A 117 13.91 -8.52 0.58
N PRO A 118 15.02 -9.23 0.87
CA PRO A 118 16.34 -8.63 0.81
C PRO A 118 16.64 -8.14 -0.61
N SER A 119 17.16 -6.93 -0.70
CA SER A 119 17.65 -6.39 -1.97
C SER A 119 18.86 -7.20 -2.46
N PHE A 120 19.16 -7.09 -3.76
CA PHE A 120 20.33 -7.72 -4.34
C PHE A 120 21.63 -7.32 -3.60
N ALA A 121 21.73 -6.07 -3.13
CA ALA A 121 22.87 -5.59 -2.37
C ALA A 121 23.01 -6.29 -1.02
N GLU A 122 21.91 -6.53 -0.31
CA GLU A 122 21.90 -7.25 0.97
C GLU A 122 22.19 -8.74 0.79
N LEU A 123 21.66 -9.37 -0.26
CA LEU A 123 21.98 -10.75 -0.61
C LEU A 123 23.47 -10.91 -0.96
N HIS A 124 24.04 -9.99 -1.74
CA HIS A 124 25.46 -10.01 -2.10
C HIS A 124 26.37 -9.79 -0.88
N HIS A 125 25.98 -8.94 0.07
CA HIS A 125 26.74 -8.78 1.31
C HIS A 125 26.62 -9.99 2.24
N ALA A 126 25.44 -10.57 2.36
CA ALA A 126 25.23 -11.78 3.16
C ALA A 126 26.02 -12.99 2.61
N ALA A 127 26.14 -13.11 1.28
CA ALA A 127 26.90 -14.18 0.63
C ALA A 127 28.44 -14.05 0.75
N LYS A 128 28.94 -12.96 1.33
CA LYS A 128 30.38 -12.72 1.57
C LYS A 128 30.80 -12.88 3.04
N THR A 129 29.90 -13.36 3.90
CA THR A 129 30.16 -13.70 5.31
C THR A 129 30.15 -15.21 5.46
#